data_AF-A0A966B028-F1
#
_entry.id   AF-A0A966B028-F1
#
_cell.length_a   1.000
_cell.length_b   1.000
_cell.length_c   1.000
_cell.angle_alpha   90.00
_cell.angle_beta   90.00
_cell.angle_gamma   90.00
#
_symmetry.space_group_name_H-M   'P 1'
#
loop_
_entity.id
_entity.type
_entity.pdbx_description
1 polymer ?
#
loop_
_entity_poly.entity_id
_entity_poly.type
_entity_poly.pdbx_seq_one_letter_code
_entity_poly.pdbx_strand_id
1 'polypeptide(L)'
;MLSGLRLNPDIPFEEATALMKLKSIDNVSPNSYLIRSLQSEKISTKVPFHSIIGIGKFSSKKPLTEATDLVVSYQSAHLKNAISELKVRAWHDLHKYNETITEVGEILKQHNK
;
A
#
# COMPACT_ATOMS: atom_id res chain seq x y z
N MET A 1 5.71 30.76 -1.18
CA MET A 1 5.32 30.63 0.23
C MET A 1 5.35 29.16 0.63
N LEU A 2 6.37 28.73 1.36
CA LEU A 2 6.41 27.44 2.07
C LEU A 2 6.84 27.74 3.51
N SER A 3 5.97 28.45 4.23
CA SER A 3 6.13 28.74 5.67
C SER A 3 5.28 27.73 6.42
N GLY A 4 5.88 26.68 6.97
CA GLY A 4 5.09 25.72 7.74
C GLY A 4 5.84 24.61 8.49
N LEU A 5 7.14 24.41 8.29
CA LEU A 5 7.89 23.40 9.04
C LEU A 5 9.17 24.02 9.59
N ARG A 6 9.04 24.76 10.70
CA ARG A 6 10.17 24.88 11.62
C ARG A 6 10.32 23.53 12.29
N LEU A 7 11.32 22.75 11.86
CA LEU A 7 11.88 21.70 12.70
C LEU A 7 12.35 22.37 14.00
N ASN A 8 12.15 21.70 15.13
CA ASN A 8 12.59 22.21 16.43
C ASN A 8 14.08 22.62 16.32
N PRO A 9 14.44 23.89 16.58
CA PRO A 9 15.82 24.38 16.43
C PRO A 9 16.83 23.64 17.32
N ASP A 10 16.34 22.90 18.33
CA ASP A 10 17.16 22.10 19.23
C ASP A 10 17.52 20.71 18.67
N ILE A 11 16.98 20.32 17.50
CA ILE A 11 17.32 19.06 16.84
C ILE A 11 18.53 19.29 15.90
N PRO A 12 19.65 18.56 16.08
CA PRO A 12 20.81 18.63 15.18
C PRO A 12 20.42 18.47 13.71
N PHE A 13 21.10 19.19 12.81
CA PHE A 13 20.75 19.23 11.38
C PHE A 13 20.77 17.84 10.71
N GLU A 14 21.67 16.93 11.12
CA GLU A 14 21.64 15.53 10.66
C GLU A 14 20.36 14.79 11.08
N GLU A 15 19.90 14.98 12.32
CA GLU A 15 18.66 14.37 12.82
C GLU A 15 17.42 14.98 12.17
N ALA A 16 17.40 16.29 11.95
CA ALA A 16 16.31 16.97 11.26
C ALA A 16 16.18 16.48 9.80
N THR A 17 17.30 16.19 9.14
CA THR A 17 17.33 15.56 7.81
C THR A 17 16.82 14.12 7.86
N ALA A 18 17.18 13.35 8.89
CA ALA A 18 16.65 12.00 9.11
C ALA A 18 15.13 12.02 9.38
N LEU A 19 14.65 12.97 10.19
CA LEU A 19 13.22 13.17 10.49
C LEU A 19 12.43 13.68 9.28
N MET A 20 13.03 14.53 8.43
CA MET A 20 12.43 14.92 7.17
C MET A 20 12.24 13.73 6.22
N LYS A 21 13.16 12.75 6.24
CA LYS A 21 13.02 11.48 5.51
C LYS A 21 11.97 10.54 6.11
N LEU A 22 11.48 10.80 7.34
CA LEU A 22 10.49 9.97 8.03
C LEU A 22 9.04 10.40 7.77
N LYS A 23 8.78 11.28 6.81
CA LYS A 23 7.39 11.62 6.43
C LYS A 23 6.71 10.41 5.81
N SER A 24 5.50 10.11 6.29
CA SER A 24 4.69 8.95 5.86
C SER A 24 4.55 8.85 4.33
N ILE A 25 4.34 9.97 3.65
CA ILE A 25 4.19 9.99 2.18
C ILE A 25 5.50 9.72 1.42
N ASP A 26 6.63 10.24 1.92
CA ASP A 26 7.95 10.01 1.31
C ASP A 26 8.38 8.56 1.50
N ASN A 27 8.01 7.97 2.63
CA ASN A 27 8.28 6.57 2.95
C ASN A 27 7.51 5.59 2.08
N VAL A 28 6.30 5.90 1.61
CA VAL A 28 5.51 5.01 0.72
C VAL A 28 5.80 5.23 -0.77
N SER A 29 6.70 6.16 -1.11
CA SER A 29 7.17 6.33 -2.49
C SER A 29 7.88 5.05 -2.98
N PRO A 30 7.68 4.63 -4.25
CA PRO A 30 8.42 3.53 -4.86
C PRO A 30 9.94 3.74 -4.83
N ASN A 31 10.38 5.00 -4.75
CA ASN A 31 11.79 5.38 -4.71
C ASN A 31 12.31 5.60 -3.28
N SER A 32 11.54 5.30 -2.24
CA SER A 32 11.99 5.41 -0.87
C SER A 32 12.99 4.29 -0.52
N TYR A 33 13.95 4.60 0.35
CA TYR A 33 14.87 3.59 0.88
C TYR A 33 14.11 2.51 1.67
N LEU A 34 13.10 2.92 2.44
CA LEU A 34 12.29 2.03 3.26
C LEU A 34 11.58 0.98 2.42
N ILE A 35 10.81 1.38 1.40
CA ILE A 35 10.03 0.44 0.57
C ILE A 35 10.95 -0.49 -0.21
N ARG A 36 12.04 0.02 -0.79
CA ARG A 36 13.00 -0.85 -1.49
C ARG A 36 13.65 -1.88 -0.56
N SER A 37 14.00 -1.48 0.67
CA SER A 37 14.58 -2.39 1.66
C SER A 37 13.56 -3.44 2.12
N LEU A 38 12.29 -3.09 2.27
CA LEU A 38 11.23 -4.05 2.57
C LEU A 38 10.96 -5.00 1.40
N GLN A 39 11.00 -4.50 0.16
CA GLN A 39 10.78 -5.30 -1.04
C GLN A 39 11.93 -6.26 -1.38
N SER A 40 13.15 -6.01 -0.88
CA SER A 40 14.27 -6.95 -1.05
C SER A 40 14.14 -8.19 -0.16
N GLU A 41 13.34 -8.12 0.91
CA GLU A 41 13.09 -9.24 1.79
C GLU A 41 12.00 -10.16 1.25
N LYS A 42 12.11 -11.45 1.57
CA LYS A 42 11.07 -12.43 1.20
C LYS A 42 9.96 -12.41 2.23
N ILE A 43 8.70 -12.40 1.76
CA ILE A 43 7.55 -12.66 2.63
C ILE A 43 7.69 -14.05 3.23
N SER A 44 7.56 -14.14 4.55
CA SER A 44 7.65 -15.40 5.28
C SER A 44 6.58 -16.40 4.80
N THR A 45 7.00 -17.62 4.45
CA THR A 45 6.08 -18.70 4.06
C THR A 45 5.27 -19.27 5.22
N LYS A 46 5.59 -18.87 6.46
CA LYS A 46 4.91 -19.33 7.68
C LYS A 46 3.66 -18.51 8.01
N VAL A 47 3.50 -17.33 7.41
CA VAL A 47 2.37 -16.45 7.67
C VAL A 47 1.55 -16.35 6.38
N PRO A 48 0.37 -16.98 6.32
CA PRO A 48 -0.50 -16.85 5.16
C PRO A 48 -0.94 -15.40 4.99
N PHE A 49 -1.03 -14.93 3.76
CA PHE A 49 -1.55 -13.60 3.47
C PHE A 49 -2.46 -13.63 2.24
N HIS A 50 -3.38 -12.66 2.20
CA HIS A 50 -4.35 -12.45 1.14
C HIS A 50 -4.28 -10.98 0.71
N SER A 51 -4.56 -10.70 -0.56
CA SER A 51 -4.53 -9.35 -1.12
C SER A 51 -5.91 -8.91 -1.59
N ILE A 52 -6.31 -7.68 -1.27
CA ILE A 52 -7.52 -7.05 -1.83
C ILE A 52 -7.10 -5.70 -2.42
N ILE A 53 -7.22 -5.56 -3.74
CA ILE A 53 -6.59 -4.46 -4.49
C ILE A 53 -7.64 -3.70 -5.30
N GLY A 54 -7.68 -2.37 -5.14
CA GLY A 54 -8.46 -1.48 -5.99
C GLY A 54 -7.85 -1.36 -7.39
N ILE A 55 -8.65 -1.56 -8.43
CA ILE A 55 -8.21 -1.50 -9.84
C ILE A 55 -8.84 -0.33 -10.62
N GLY A 56 -9.47 0.61 -9.91
CA GLY A 56 -10.16 1.75 -10.49
C GLY A 56 -11.56 1.41 -11.01
N LYS A 57 -12.47 2.39 -10.99
CA LYS A 57 -13.88 2.18 -11.37
C LYS A 57 -14.09 2.01 -12.87
N PHE A 58 -13.31 2.72 -13.68
CA PHE A 58 -13.52 2.83 -15.12
C PHE A 58 -12.57 1.97 -15.96
N SER A 59 -11.90 1.00 -15.34
CA SER A 59 -10.82 0.23 -15.98
C SER A 59 -11.29 -0.87 -16.94
N SER A 60 -12.54 -0.87 -17.41
CA SER A 60 -13.11 -2.00 -18.17
C SER A 60 -12.43 -2.30 -19.52
N LYS A 61 -11.62 -1.37 -20.05
CA LYS A 61 -10.91 -1.53 -21.32
C LYS A 61 -9.38 -1.45 -21.22
N LYS A 62 -8.83 -1.12 -20.05
CA LYS A 62 -7.38 -1.01 -19.87
C LYS A 62 -6.79 -2.33 -19.41
N PRO A 63 -5.57 -2.69 -19.86
CA PRO A 63 -4.84 -3.81 -19.28
C PRO A 63 -4.73 -3.66 -17.76
N LEU A 64 -4.80 -4.77 -17.02
CA LEU A 64 -4.68 -4.76 -15.56
C LEU A 64 -3.34 -4.16 -15.09
N THR A 65 -2.29 -4.29 -15.90
CA THR A 65 -0.97 -3.66 -15.65
C THR A 65 -1.01 -2.13 -15.64
N GLU A 66 -2.03 -1.53 -16.25
CA GLU A 66 -2.25 -0.08 -16.26
C GLU A 66 -3.31 0.36 -15.23
N ALA A 67 -3.88 -0.58 -14.48
CA ALA A 67 -4.89 -0.27 -13.47
C ALA A 67 -4.26 0.43 -12.26
N THR A 68 -5.03 1.35 -11.68
CA THR A 68 -4.65 2.10 -10.48
C THR A 68 -5.90 2.55 -9.72
N ASP A 69 -5.77 2.68 -8.42
CA ASP A 69 -6.79 3.24 -7.54
C ASP A 69 -6.70 4.77 -7.36
N LEU A 70 -5.89 5.43 -8.22
CA LEU A 70 -5.46 6.84 -8.23
C LEU A 70 -4.35 7.22 -7.23
N VAL A 71 -3.95 6.30 -6.36
CA VAL A 71 -2.85 6.51 -5.40
C VAL A 71 -1.73 5.50 -5.64
N VAL A 72 -2.10 4.23 -5.82
CA VAL A 72 -1.21 3.09 -6.00
C VAL A 72 -1.57 2.38 -7.31
N SER A 73 -0.56 1.95 -8.07
CA SER A 73 -0.78 1.12 -9.26
C SER A 73 -1.00 -0.34 -8.86
N TYR A 74 -1.75 -1.09 -9.67
CA TYR A 74 -1.93 -2.53 -9.44
C TYR A 74 -0.57 -3.26 -9.37
N GLN A 75 0.37 -2.90 -10.25
CA GLN A 75 1.72 -3.49 -10.26
C GLN A 75 2.47 -3.27 -8.95
N SER A 76 2.30 -2.11 -8.31
CA SER A 76 2.94 -1.80 -7.03
C SER A 76 2.27 -2.54 -5.85
N ALA A 77 0.96 -2.75 -5.91
CA ALA A 77 0.19 -3.41 -4.87
C ALA A 77 0.25 -4.95 -4.95
N HIS A 78 0.49 -5.49 -6.15
CA HIS A 78 0.54 -6.93 -6.38
C HIS A 78 1.73 -7.58 -5.68
N LEU A 79 1.46 -8.64 -4.91
CA LEU A 79 2.46 -9.46 -4.23
C LEU A 79 2.31 -10.91 -4.64
N LYS A 80 3.44 -11.54 -5.02
CA LYS A 80 3.47 -12.97 -5.37
C LYS A 80 3.23 -13.83 -4.13
N ASN A 81 2.63 -15.00 -4.35
CA ASN A 81 2.36 -16.03 -3.33
C ASN A 81 1.29 -15.67 -2.29
N ALA A 82 0.43 -14.67 -2.58
CA ALA A 82 -0.81 -14.50 -1.83
C ALA A 82 -1.69 -15.75 -1.98
N ILE A 83 -2.39 -16.16 -0.93
CA ILE A 83 -3.34 -17.29 -0.98
C ILE A 83 -4.53 -16.94 -1.86
N SER A 84 -5.04 -15.71 -1.76
CA SER A 84 -6.01 -15.15 -2.69
C SER A 84 -5.65 -13.71 -3.05
N GLU A 85 -6.09 -13.25 -4.22
CA GLU A 85 -6.04 -11.84 -4.61
C GLU A 85 -7.37 -11.40 -5.24
N LEU A 86 -8.18 -10.69 -4.45
CA LEU A 86 -9.40 -10.06 -4.94
C LEU A 86 -9.09 -8.70 -5.58
N LYS A 87 -9.62 -8.48 -6.79
CA LYS A 87 -9.51 -7.22 -7.51
C LYS A 87 -10.86 -6.51 -7.50
N VAL A 88 -10.91 -5.33 -6.90
CA VAL A 88 -12.13 -4.58 -6.59
C VAL A 88 -12.23 -3.37 -7.52
N ARG A 89 -13.39 -3.14 -8.12
CA ARG A 89 -13.65 -1.95 -8.94
C ARG A 89 -13.90 -0.71 -8.06
N ALA A 90 -12.85 -0.28 -7.38
CA ALA A 90 -12.86 0.86 -6.48
C ALA A 90 -11.61 1.73 -6.67
N TRP A 91 -11.67 2.95 -6.14
CA TRP A 91 -10.50 3.81 -5.97
C TRP A 91 -9.82 3.46 -4.64
N HIS A 92 -9.00 4.36 -4.09
CA HIS A 92 -8.31 4.18 -2.81
C HIS A 92 -9.26 4.10 -1.58
N ASP A 93 -10.56 3.96 -1.81
CA ASP A 93 -11.63 3.82 -0.83
C ASP A 93 -12.28 2.42 -0.82
N LEU A 94 -11.58 1.40 -1.36
CA LEU A 94 -12.13 0.05 -1.57
C LEU A 94 -12.71 -0.62 -0.31
N HIS A 95 -12.28 -0.22 0.89
CA HIS A 95 -12.77 -0.73 2.17
C HIS A 95 -14.26 -0.45 2.42
N LYS A 96 -14.88 0.46 1.65
CA LYS A 96 -16.30 0.80 1.76
C LYS A 96 -17.23 -0.08 0.91
N TYR A 97 -16.68 -0.98 0.09
CA TYR A 97 -17.44 -1.75 -0.88
C TYR A 97 -17.81 -3.13 -0.31
N ASN A 98 -19.03 -3.57 -0.59
CA ASN A 98 -19.56 -4.84 -0.07
C ASN A 98 -18.69 -6.05 -0.45
N GLU A 99 -18.10 -6.05 -1.64
CA GLU A 99 -17.20 -7.13 -2.09
C GLU A 99 -15.94 -7.21 -1.21
N THR A 100 -15.34 -6.06 -0.86
CA THR A 100 -14.19 -5.99 0.05
C THR A 100 -14.55 -6.46 1.45
N ILE A 101 -15.66 -5.97 2.00
CA ILE A 101 -16.11 -6.32 3.36
C ILE A 101 -16.41 -7.82 3.45
N THR A 102 -17.08 -8.36 2.44
CA THR A 102 -17.38 -9.80 2.34
C THR A 102 -16.09 -10.62 2.30
N GLU A 103 -15.13 -10.27 1.43
CA GLU A 103 -13.86 -10.99 1.32
C GLU A 103 -13.07 -10.98 2.63
N VAL A 104 -13.01 -9.84 3.33
CA VAL A 104 -12.39 -9.77 4.66
C VAL A 104 -13.09 -10.73 5.62
N GLY A 105 -14.42 -10.76 5.63
CA GLY A 105 -15.20 -11.67 6.46
C GLY A 105 -14.92 -13.15 6.15
N GLU A 106 -14.84 -13.52 4.88
CA GLU A 106 -14.54 -14.89 4.45
C GLU A 106 -13.10 -15.30 4.79
N ILE A 107 -12.11 -14.42 4.58
CA ILE A 107 -10.72 -14.64 5.01
C ILE A 107 -10.67 -14.85 6.52
N LEU A 108 -11.35 -14.01 7.30
CA LEU A 108 -11.36 -14.15 8.76
C LEU A 108 -11.99 -15.48 9.17
N LYS A 109 -13.12 -15.89 8.60
CA LYS A 109 -13.74 -17.20 8.88
C LYS A 109 -12.83 -18.36 8.49
N GLN A 110 -12.10 -18.26 7.37
CA GLN A 110 -11.16 -19.28 6.91
C GLN A 110 -10.02 -19.53 7.92
N HIS A 111 -9.56 -18.48 8.61
CA HIS A 111 -8.44 -18.55 9.55
C HIS A 111 -8.87 -18.48 11.03
N ASN A 112 -10.16 -18.34 11.31
CA ASN A 112 -10.71 -18.38 12.67
C ASN A 112 -10.73 -19.84 13.14
N LYS A 113 -9.81 -20.17 14.05
CA LYS A 113 -9.75 -21.49 14.69
C LYS A 113 -10.77 -21.61 15.81
#